data_AF-A0A7X1H270-F1
#
_entry.id   AF-A0A7X1H270-F1
#
_cell.length_a   1.000
_cell.length_b   1.000
_cell.length_c   1.000
_cell.angle_alpha   90.00
_cell.angle_beta   90.00
_cell.angle_gamma   90.00
#
_symmetry.space_group_name_H-M   'P 1'
#
loop_
_entity.id
_entity.type
_entity.pdbx_description
1 polymer ?
#
loop_
_entity_poly.entity_id
_entity_poly.type
_entity_poly.pdbx_seq_one_letter_code
_entity_poly.pdbx_strand_id
1 'polypeptide(L)'
;MCGIFGVVSSKSLQLDIETYTHKLSHRGPDDYGFHRDECAGLGHRRLSIIDLAGSKQPIYNEDQSKCIIFNGEIYNFQELRKTLLSSGHRFSTNGDTETILHAYEEWDSKCVDHLRGMFAFAIWDLNKKTLFIARDRLGIKPLFYAQYQGRFYFASEMKAILADPSFPRKIDELALTSFFSYSYIPAPLTIYADIRKLEPGHTITWQNGNFRKDKFWDLQFYPERRKSESYYTDTFMGLLQEAVNLRMISDVPLGAFLSGGIDSSAIVALMSKASTSPVNTFCIGFGGNTGGYLDERGYARQVAERYHTAHKDYEVAMNPDGLMEKIVRAFDEPFADDSTIPSYFVCKIARENVTVALSGLGGDEVFAGYERYLGFKLRGVYNKVPALIRRKIIAQIVARLPERADGHYTINHMKRFVRSSELSADRCYLGYLSILKDDLRRDLFADRRRFSGYHNSCDDIFLKYFNSDNVEGDSNSLDRALYCDLKTYLPEDILAVTDRMSMHHSLEVRVPFIDHKFLEFCATIPVDVRMKGFQKKYLLKKATRPLLPKEVIDHRKQGFIGPMTQWLKHDLKPYVLDTLTEKNLGKHGLLDFGTVNKILDEHFSGKEIHDTLIWSLLIFQKWFDMYIENQ
;
A
#
# COMPACT_ATOMS: atom_id res chain seq x y z
N MET A 1 13.19 -0.68 -7.42
CA MET A 1 13.57 0.31 -6.41
C MET A 1 14.63 -0.22 -5.45
N CYS A 2 15.37 0.65 -4.77
CA CYS A 2 16.49 0.28 -3.94
C CYS A 2 16.09 -0.29 -2.56
N GLY A 3 17.08 -0.75 -1.81
CA GLY A 3 16.97 -1.05 -0.38
C GLY A 3 17.93 -0.16 0.40
N ILE A 4 17.46 0.47 1.47
CA ILE A 4 18.28 1.25 2.39
C ILE A 4 18.25 0.63 3.79
N PHE A 5 19.38 0.66 4.46
CA PHE A 5 19.54 0.27 5.86
C PHE A 5 20.53 1.24 6.52
N GLY A 6 20.30 1.57 7.78
CA GLY A 6 21.29 2.29 8.55
C GLY A 6 21.09 2.16 10.05
N VAL A 7 22.17 2.39 10.77
CA VAL A 7 22.23 2.40 12.21
C VAL A 7 23.13 3.54 12.67
N VAL A 8 22.67 4.31 13.65
CA VAL A 8 23.44 5.39 14.27
C VAL A 8 23.42 5.25 15.79
N SER A 9 24.48 5.69 16.45
CA SER A 9 24.71 5.53 17.89
C SER A 9 25.50 6.71 18.43
N SER A 10 25.25 7.09 19.69
CA SER A 10 26.05 8.09 20.41
C SER A 10 27.40 7.55 20.90
N LYS A 11 27.58 6.24 20.81
CA LYS A 11 28.81 5.50 21.15
C LYS A 11 29.36 4.81 19.91
N SER A 12 30.64 4.45 19.96
CA SER A 12 31.30 3.65 18.93
C SER A 12 30.45 2.43 18.51
N LEU A 13 30.21 2.32 17.21
CA LEU A 13 29.36 1.32 16.61
C LEU A 13 30.21 0.22 15.98
N GLN A 14 30.09 -0.99 16.50
CA GLN A 14 30.59 -2.20 15.83
C GLN A 14 29.38 -3.03 15.37
N LEU A 15 29.19 -3.11 14.06
CA LEU A 15 28.02 -3.77 13.47
C LEU A 15 28.34 -4.34 12.08
N ASP A 16 27.79 -5.52 11.78
CA ASP A 16 27.91 -6.17 10.48
C ASP A 16 26.88 -5.60 9.49
N ILE A 17 27.14 -4.36 9.06
CA ILE A 17 26.23 -3.65 8.16
C ILE A 17 26.10 -4.33 6.78
N GLU A 18 27.14 -5.07 6.35
CA GLU A 18 27.12 -5.81 5.10
C GLU A 18 26.04 -6.89 5.13
N THR A 19 26.10 -7.79 6.12
CA THR A 19 25.14 -8.89 6.23
C THR A 19 23.70 -8.39 6.36
N TYR A 20 23.48 -7.28 7.07
CA TYR A 20 22.14 -6.75 7.31
C TYR A 20 21.58 -6.09 6.04
N THR A 21 22.42 -5.34 5.32
CA THR A 21 22.06 -4.73 4.03
C THR A 21 21.83 -5.81 2.96
N HIS A 22 22.55 -6.93 2.99
CA HIS A 22 22.35 -8.04 2.06
C HIS A 22 20.97 -8.70 2.15
N LYS A 23 20.26 -8.55 3.29
CA LYS A 23 18.86 -8.99 3.41
C LYS A 23 17.90 -8.23 2.47
N LEU A 24 18.35 -7.10 1.91
CA LEU A 24 17.58 -6.26 0.98
C LEU A 24 17.99 -6.48 -0.49
N SER A 25 18.76 -7.54 -0.80
CA SER A 25 19.32 -7.76 -2.13
C SER A 25 18.29 -7.97 -3.23
N HIS A 26 17.10 -8.53 -2.91
CA HIS A 26 15.99 -8.66 -3.85
C HIS A 26 15.46 -7.31 -4.33
N ARG A 27 15.57 -6.25 -3.52
CA ARG A 27 15.14 -4.92 -3.94
C ARG A 27 16.10 -4.34 -4.98
N GLY A 28 17.38 -4.37 -4.65
CA GLY A 28 18.45 -3.84 -5.49
C GLY A 28 19.49 -4.91 -5.84
N PRO A 29 19.30 -5.66 -6.93
CA PRO A 29 20.24 -6.70 -7.35
C PRO A 29 21.48 -6.15 -8.08
N ASP A 30 21.42 -4.93 -8.62
CA ASP A 30 22.40 -4.44 -9.61
C ASP A 30 23.70 -3.93 -8.99
N ASP A 31 23.63 -3.28 -7.83
CA ASP A 31 24.81 -2.76 -7.12
C ASP A 31 24.57 -2.64 -5.61
N TYR A 32 25.63 -2.37 -4.86
CA TYR A 32 25.59 -2.12 -3.42
C TYR A 32 26.69 -1.14 -3.00
N GLY A 33 26.51 -0.53 -1.82
CA GLY A 33 27.50 0.36 -1.24
C GLY A 33 27.25 0.64 0.24
N PHE A 34 28.30 1.13 0.91
CA PHE A 34 28.31 1.33 2.36
C PHE A 34 29.03 2.62 2.73
N HIS A 35 28.56 3.27 3.80
CA HIS A 35 29.29 4.28 4.56
C HIS A 35 29.47 3.78 5.99
N ARG A 36 30.65 4.00 6.57
CA ARG A 36 30.98 3.64 7.95
C ARG A 36 31.81 4.76 8.57
N ASP A 37 31.40 5.21 9.73
CA ASP A 37 32.22 5.98 10.65
C ASP A 37 32.09 5.43 12.07
N GLU A 38 32.66 6.10 13.06
CA GLU A 38 32.62 5.66 14.46
C GLU A 38 31.19 5.51 15.01
N CYS A 39 30.25 6.34 14.56
CA CYS A 39 28.91 6.48 15.13
C CYS A 39 27.79 6.05 14.19
N ALA A 40 28.08 5.81 12.91
CA ALA A 40 27.10 5.53 11.87
C ALA A 40 27.56 4.44 10.91
N GLY A 41 26.63 3.58 10.54
CA GLY A 41 26.73 2.69 9.39
C GLY A 41 25.52 2.90 8.49
N LEU A 42 25.76 3.18 7.22
CA LEU A 42 24.73 3.25 6.17
C LEU A 42 25.01 2.21 5.07
N GLY A 43 23.97 1.54 4.59
CA GLY A 43 24.05 0.51 3.57
C GLY A 43 22.95 0.66 2.53
N HIS A 44 23.31 0.42 1.27
CA HIS A 44 22.41 0.57 0.13
C HIS A 44 22.49 -0.63 -0.83
N ARG A 45 21.34 -1.01 -1.40
CA ARG A 45 21.16 -1.98 -2.48
C ARG A 45 20.48 -1.29 -3.66
N ARG A 46 21.11 -1.28 -4.83
CA ARG A 46 20.68 -0.50 -6.00
C ARG A 46 19.88 -1.35 -6.99
N LEU A 47 18.74 -0.84 -7.43
CA LEU A 47 18.15 -1.17 -8.72
C LEU A 47 18.40 0.03 -9.64
N SER A 48 19.17 -0.15 -10.70
CA SER A 48 19.64 0.92 -11.57
C SER A 48 18.56 1.25 -12.62
N ILE A 49 17.99 2.46 -12.54
CA ILE A 49 16.92 2.93 -13.44
C ILE A 49 17.28 4.23 -14.15
N ILE A 50 17.83 5.20 -13.41
CA ILE A 50 18.38 6.46 -13.94
C ILE A 50 19.88 6.49 -13.66
N ASP A 51 20.64 7.01 -14.62
CA ASP A 51 22.09 7.22 -14.54
C ASP A 51 22.81 5.93 -14.12
N LEU A 52 22.65 4.90 -14.95
CA LEU A 52 22.99 3.51 -14.64
C LEU A 52 24.42 3.32 -14.11
N ALA A 53 25.38 4.13 -14.58
CA ALA A 53 26.77 4.07 -14.14
C ALA A 53 27.15 5.12 -13.08
N GLY A 54 26.52 6.31 -13.07
CA GLY A 54 26.98 7.44 -12.26
C GLY A 54 26.41 7.52 -10.84
N SER A 55 25.19 7.03 -10.61
CA SER A 55 24.48 7.25 -9.35
C SER A 55 24.64 6.11 -8.32
N LYS A 56 25.87 5.63 -8.12
CA LYS A 56 26.17 4.64 -7.07
C LYS A 56 26.05 5.29 -5.69
N GLN A 57 25.39 4.60 -4.74
CA GLN A 57 25.14 5.13 -3.40
C GLN A 57 25.87 4.31 -2.32
N PRO A 58 26.28 4.91 -1.19
CA PRO A 58 26.01 6.30 -0.77
C PRO A 58 26.69 7.36 -1.67
N ILE A 59 25.96 8.43 -1.98
CA ILE A 59 26.51 9.60 -2.68
C ILE A 59 26.98 10.60 -1.64
N TYR A 60 28.14 11.21 -1.88
CA TYR A 60 28.72 12.26 -1.03
C TYR A 60 28.60 13.61 -1.73
N ASN A 61 28.52 14.68 -0.94
CA ASN A 61 28.66 16.05 -1.45
C ASN A 61 30.15 16.35 -1.76
N GLU A 62 30.43 17.52 -2.32
CA GLU A 62 31.74 17.86 -2.90
C GLU A 62 32.90 17.84 -1.90
N ASP A 63 32.63 18.20 -0.66
CA ASP A 63 33.61 18.19 0.44
C ASP A 63 33.57 16.90 1.28
N GLN A 64 32.72 15.94 0.89
CA GLN A 64 32.47 14.68 1.58
C GLN A 64 32.02 14.82 3.05
N SER A 65 31.53 15.98 3.46
CA SER A 65 30.99 16.22 4.81
C SER A 65 29.61 15.59 5.03
N LYS A 66 28.90 15.22 3.96
CA LYS A 66 27.57 14.61 4.03
C LYS A 66 27.46 13.46 3.04
N CYS A 67 26.69 12.44 3.38
CA CYS A 67 26.34 11.37 2.45
C CYS A 67 24.86 11.01 2.51
N ILE A 68 24.32 10.51 1.39
CA ILE A 68 22.92 10.11 1.24
C ILE A 68 22.81 8.66 0.79
N ILE A 69 21.83 7.94 1.36
CA ILE A 69 21.24 6.73 0.79
C ILE A 69 19.74 6.94 0.55
N PHE A 70 19.24 6.40 -0.56
CA PHE A 70 17.93 6.75 -1.10
C PHE A 70 17.28 5.57 -1.83
N ASN A 71 16.01 5.35 -1.51
CA ASN A 71 15.11 4.41 -2.16
C ASN A 71 13.92 5.20 -2.71
N GLY A 72 13.90 5.46 -4.01
CA GLY A 72 12.82 6.25 -4.62
C GLY A 72 13.16 6.80 -5.99
N GLU A 73 12.34 7.76 -6.41
CA GLU A 73 12.47 8.53 -7.64
C GLU A 73 11.97 9.96 -7.40
N ILE A 74 12.77 10.99 -7.69
CA ILE A 74 12.36 12.41 -7.64
C ILE A 74 12.08 12.92 -9.05
N TYR A 75 10.82 12.89 -9.45
CA TYR A 75 10.41 13.20 -10.82
C TYR A 75 10.72 14.64 -11.28
N ASN A 76 10.84 15.61 -10.36
CA ASN A 76 11.21 16.99 -10.68
C ASN A 76 12.71 17.30 -10.53
N PHE A 77 13.59 16.29 -10.44
CA PHE A 77 15.01 16.49 -10.18
C PHE A 77 15.70 17.39 -11.21
N GLN A 78 15.32 17.33 -12.49
CA GLN A 78 15.93 18.16 -13.55
C GLN A 78 15.67 19.65 -13.34
N GLU A 79 14.49 20.01 -12.84
CA GLU A 79 14.13 21.40 -12.51
C GLU A 79 14.88 21.87 -11.26
N LEU A 80 14.91 21.04 -10.22
CA LEU A 80 15.63 21.32 -8.98
C LEU A 80 17.13 21.46 -9.22
N ARG A 81 17.72 20.59 -10.04
CA ARG A 81 19.14 20.66 -10.42
C ARG A 81 19.49 22.01 -11.05
N LYS A 82 18.66 22.54 -11.95
CA LYS A 82 18.90 23.88 -12.55
C LYS A 82 18.91 24.98 -11.49
N THR A 83 17.99 24.89 -10.54
CA THR A 83 17.91 25.83 -9.41
C THR A 83 19.17 25.75 -8.55
N LEU A 84 19.58 24.54 -8.16
CA LEU A 84 20.74 24.30 -7.30
C LEU A 84 22.07 24.66 -7.98
N LEU A 85 22.24 24.38 -9.28
CA LEU A 85 23.39 24.84 -10.05
C LEU A 85 23.48 26.38 -10.06
N SER A 86 22.33 27.06 -10.14
CA SER A 86 22.28 28.53 -10.10
C SER A 86 22.59 29.09 -8.70
N SER A 87 22.35 28.32 -7.63
CA SER A 87 22.77 28.62 -6.25
C SER A 87 24.24 28.28 -5.96
N GLY A 88 24.97 27.70 -6.92
CA GLY A 88 26.42 27.44 -6.82
C GLY A 88 26.82 26.02 -6.42
N HIS A 89 25.86 25.09 -6.31
CA HIS A 89 26.13 23.66 -6.06
C HIS A 89 26.80 23.01 -7.28
N ARG A 90 27.66 22.02 -7.08
CA ARG A 90 28.36 21.29 -8.15
C ARG A 90 28.06 19.81 -8.09
N PHE A 91 27.42 19.32 -9.13
CA PHE A 91 27.03 17.93 -9.25
C PHE A 91 28.10 17.07 -9.91
N SER A 92 28.27 15.85 -9.41
CA SER A 92 29.15 14.80 -9.90
C SER A 92 28.41 13.71 -10.69
N THR A 93 27.10 13.59 -10.51
CA THR A 93 26.20 12.62 -11.15
C THR A 93 25.13 13.33 -11.97
N ASN A 94 24.35 12.56 -12.75
CA ASN A 94 23.17 13.06 -13.45
C ASN A 94 21.86 12.52 -12.85
N GLY A 95 21.94 11.78 -11.74
CA GLY A 95 20.79 11.19 -11.08
C GLY A 95 20.04 12.17 -10.16
N ASP A 96 18.86 11.73 -9.78
CA ASP A 96 17.97 12.41 -8.85
C ASP A 96 18.49 12.40 -7.40
N THR A 97 19.26 11.37 -7.03
CA THR A 97 19.77 11.16 -5.67
C THR A 97 20.63 12.33 -5.18
N GLU A 98 21.62 12.77 -5.98
CA GLU A 98 22.50 13.89 -5.63
C GLU A 98 21.73 15.22 -5.54
N THR A 99 20.63 15.33 -6.29
CA THR A 99 19.73 16.50 -6.22
C THR A 99 19.10 16.64 -4.83
N ILE A 100 18.77 15.53 -4.17
CA ILE A 100 18.26 15.56 -2.79
C ILE A 100 19.34 16.06 -1.82
N LEU A 101 20.58 15.60 -2.00
CA LEU A 101 21.68 15.97 -1.11
C LEU A 101 21.96 17.48 -1.16
N HIS A 102 22.09 18.04 -2.37
CA HIS A 102 22.26 19.49 -2.52
C HIS A 102 21.02 20.30 -2.12
N ALA A 103 19.81 19.77 -2.34
CA ALA A 103 18.59 20.40 -1.82
C ALA A 103 18.61 20.50 -0.29
N TYR A 104 19.13 19.48 0.41
CA TYR A 104 19.34 19.52 1.85
C TYR A 104 20.44 20.49 2.27
N GLU A 105 21.50 20.66 1.48
CA GLU A 105 22.52 21.68 1.77
C GLU A 105 21.99 23.11 1.64
N GLU A 106 21.12 23.34 0.66
CA GLU A 106 20.51 24.64 0.40
C GLU A 106 19.39 24.98 1.40
N TRP A 107 18.50 24.02 1.68
CA TRP A 107 17.25 24.26 2.41
C TRP A 107 17.12 23.48 3.73
N ASP A 108 18.17 22.76 4.15
CA ASP A 108 18.15 21.87 5.31
C ASP A 108 16.95 20.90 5.24
N SER A 109 16.34 20.56 6.37
CA SER A 109 15.15 19.71 6.46
C SER A 109 13.95 20.16 5.63
N LYS A 110 13.89 21.43 5.18
CA LYS A 110 12.83 21.93 4.28
C LYS A 110 13.01 21.48 2.83
N CYS A 111 14.10 20.81 2.49
CA CYS A 111 14.31 20.26 1.15
C CYS A 111 13.13 19.38 0.68
N VAL A 112 12.48 18.67 1.60
CA VAL A 112 11.31 17.80 1.34
C VAL A 112 10.11 18.54 0.75
N ASP A 113 9.99 19.84 1.00
CA ASP A 113 8.90 20.68 0.48
C ASP A 113 9.04 20.86 -1.05
N HIS A 114 10.26 20.75 -1.57
CA HIS A 114 10.57 20.93 -2.99
C HIS A 114 10.54 19.62 -3.80
N LEU A 115 10.55 18.46 -3.13
CA LEU A 115 10.62 17.15 -3.77
C LEU A 115 9.25 16.69 -4.29
N ARG A 116 9.15 16.39 -5.59
CA ARG A 116 8.00 15.69 -6.19
C ARG A 116 8.42 14.29 -6.61
N GLY A 117 8.08 13.30 -5.80
CA GLY A 117 8.56 11.94 -6.01
C GLY A 117 7.93 10.92 -5.06
N MET A 118 8.36 9.68 -5.23
CA MET A 118 8.17 8.60 -4.25
C MET A 118 9.53 8.34 -3.61
N PHE A 119 9.66 8.36 -2.29
CA PHE A 119 10.98 8.37 -1.67
C PHE A 119 10.99 7.91 -0.21
N ALA A 120 12.05 7.22 0.14
CA ALA A 120 12.58 7.14 1.48
C ALA A 120 14.09 7.37 1.39
N PHE A 121 14.63 8.33 2.13
CA PHE A 121 16.07 8.60 2.13
C PHE A 121 16.59 8.87 3.54
N ALA A 122 17.91 8.76 3.68
CA ALA A 122 18.65 9.13 4.86
C ALA A 122 19.91 9.90 4.46
N ILE A 123 20.12 11.06 5.07
CA ILE A 123 21.31 11.90 4.95
C ILE A 123 22.04 11.87 6.29
N TRP A 124 23.33 11.54 6.24
CA TRP A 124 24.23 11.64 7.39
C TRP A 124 25.15 12.84 7.22
N ASP A 125 25.11 13.76 8.17
CA ASP A 125 26.06 14.86 8.30
C ASP A 125 27.20 14.40 9.22
N LEU A 126 28.37 14.15 8.63
CA LEU A 126 29.54 13.60 9.32
C LEU A 126 30.12 14.58 10.33
N ASN A 127 29.98 15.88 10.09
CA ASN A 127 30.51 16.95 10.93
C ASN A 127 29.61 17.18 12.14
N LYS A 128 28.30 17.27 11.93
CA LYS A 128 27.32 17.49 13.00
C LYS A 128 26.88 16.20 13.69
N LYS A 129 27.29 15.04 13.18
CA LYS A 129 26.84 13.70 13.63
C LYS A 129 25.32 13.63 13.70
N THR A 130 24.66 14.10 12.64
CA THR A 130 23.21 14.23 12.55
C THR A 130 22.67 13.39 11.40
N LEU A 131 21.66 12.58 11.71
CA LEU A 131 20.92 11.80 10.74
C LEU A 131 19.60 12.50 10.43
N PHE A 132 19.34 12.79 9.16
CA PHE A 132 18.06 13.28 8.67
C PHE A 132 17.43 12.24 7.74
N ILE A 133 16.19 11.87 8.01
CA ILE A 133 15.43 10.87 7.28
C ILE A 133 14.11 11.51 6.81
N ALA A 134 13.65 11.15 5.62
CA ALA A 134 12.32 11.49 5.16
C ALA A 134 11.64 10.31 4.44
N ARG A 135 10.31 10.19 4.60
CA ARG A 135 9.43 9.32 3.81
C ARG A 135 8.45 10.18 3.03
N ASP A 136 8.15 9.80 1.80
CA ASP A 136 7.28 10.56 0.91
C ASP A 136 5.87 10.77 1.47
N ARG A 137 5.17 11.74 0.86
CA ARG A 137 3.87 12.29 1.28
C ARG A 137 2.79 11.22 1.49
N LEU A 138 2.86 10.12 0.75
CA LEU A 138 1.82 9.09 0.73
C LEU A 138 2.33 7.72 1.16
N GLY A 139 3.60 7.61 1.56
CA GLY A 139 4.21 6.37 1.98
C GLY A 139 4.36 5.36 0.86
N ILE A 140 4.53 5.80 -0.39
CA ILE A 140 4.76 4.93 -1.55
C ILE A 140 5.99 4.08 -1.31
N LYS A 141 7.06 4.67 -0.76
CA LYS A 141 8.23 3.93 -0.32
C LYS A 141 8.15 3.59 1.15
N PRO A 142 8.46 2.34 1.51
CA PRO A 142 8.43 1.88 2.89
C PRO A 142 9.65 2.37 3.67
N LEU A 143 9.43 2.69 4.95
CA LEU A 143 10.52 2.98 5.88
C LEU A 143 10.13 2.60 7.31
N PHE A 144 10.96 1.77 7.92
CA PHE A 144 10.83 1.29 9.28
C PHE A 144 11.96 1.85 10.13
N TYR A 145 11.71 2.06 11.42
CA TYR A 145 12.72 2.51 12.37
C TYR A 145 12.52 1.87 13.74
N ALA A 146 13.61 1.85 14.52
CA ALA A 146 13.61 1.32 15.88
C ALA A 146 14.67 2.01 16.74
N GLN A 147 14.48 1.99 18.07
CA GLN A 147 15.50 2.36 19.04
C GLN A 147 15.74 1.19 19.98
N TYR A 148 16.98 0.72 20.05
CA TYR A 148 17.34 -0.41 20.92
C TYR A 148 18.79 -0.28 21.39
N GLN A 149 19.00 -0.48 22.70
CA GLN A 149 20.33 -0.42 23.33
C GLN A 149 21.17 0.82 22.96
N GLY A 150 20.53 2.00 22.87
CA GLY A 150 21.22 3.26 22.54
C GLY A 150 21.56 3.45 21.06
N ARG A 151 21.10 2.54 20.18
CA ARG A 151 21.21 2.63 18.74
C ARG A 151 19.86 3.01 18.12
N PHE A 152 19.90 3.79 17.06
CA PHE A 152 18.76 4.10 16.21
C PHE A 152 18.92 3.38 14.87
N TYR A 153 17.97 2.51 14.53
CA TYR A 153 17.95 1.74 13.30
C TYR A 153 16.91 2.30 12.35
N PHE A 154 17.17 2.20 11.04
CA PHE A 154 16.15 2.39 10.01
C PHE A 154 16.40 1.45 8.82
N ALA A 155 15.33 1.07 8.13
CA ALA A 155 15.43 0.20 6.96
C ALA A 155 14.21 0.29 6.03
N SER A 156 14.40 -0.05 4.75
CA SER A 156 13.29 -0.26 3.81
C SER A 156 12.43 -1.47 4.17
N GLU A 157 12.97 -2.47 4.86
CA GLU A 157 12.28 -3.70 5.28
C GLU A 157 12.81 -4.15 6.64
N MET A 158 11.92 -4.68 7.48
CA MET A 158 12.23 -5.02 8.88
C MET A 158 13.27 -6.13 8.99
N LYS A 159 13.36 -7.05 8.01
CA LYS A 159 14.38 -8.10 7.95
C LYS A 159 15.82 -7.60 8.06
N ALA A 160 16.10 -6.36 7.67
CA ALA A 160 17.44 -5.78 7.83
C ALA A 160 17.72 -5.36 9.28
N ILE A 161 16.71 -4.84 9.99
CA ILE A 161 16.81 -4.55 11.44
C ILE A 161 16.90 -5.86 12.23
N LEU A 162 16.03 -6.82 11.91
CA LEU A 162 15.94 -8.14 12.55
C LEU A 162 17.13 -9.07 12.22
N ALA A 163 18.02 -8.64 11.32
CA ALA A 163 19.27 -9.34 11.04
C ALA A 163 20.30 -9.14 12.18
N ASP A 164 20.15 -8.08 12.99
CA ASP A 164 20.86 -7.96 14.25
C ASP A 164 20.31 -9.02 15.22
N PRO A 165 21.11 -10.04 15.59
CA PRO A 165 20.64 -11.15 16.43
C PRO A 165 20.31 -10.70 17.86
N SER A 166 20.76 -9.52 18.29
CA SER A 166 20.44 -8.97 19.61
C SER A 166 19.08 -8.28 19.66
N PHE A 167 18.47 -7.99 18.50
CA PHE A 167 17.23 -7.25 18.40
C PHE A 167 16.03 -8.13 18.78
N PRO A 168 15.16 -7.68 19.71
CA PRO A 168 14.06 -8.51 20.21
C PRO A 168 12.96 -8.71 19.16
N ARG A 169 12.39 -9.91 19.13
CA ARG A 169 11.24 -10.27 18.27
C ARG A 169 9.97 -10.47 19.08
N LYS A 170 9.58 -9.43 19.83
CA LYS A 170 8.37 -9.45 20.66
C LYS A 170 7.14 -9.06 19.83
N ILE A 171 6.11 -9.90 19.87
CA ILE A 171 4.81 -9.60 19.20
C ILE A 171 4.15 -8.40 19.89
N ASP A 172 3.73 -7.41 19.09
CA ASP A 172 2.88 -6.30 19.50
C ASP A 172 1.40 -6.74 19.42
N GLU A 173 0.73 -6.81 20.56
CA GLU A 173 -0.63 -7.32 20.64
C GLU A 173 -1.67 -6.37 20.05
N LEU A 174 -1.40 -5.07 20.09
CA LEU A 174 -2.24 -4.08 19.42
C LEU A 174 -2.13 -4.26 17.90
N ALA A 175 -0.92 -4.50 17.40
CA ALA A 175 -0.68 -4.79 15.98
C ALA A 175 -1.35 -6.11 15.55
N LEU A 176 -1.21 -7.17 16.36
CA LEU A 176 -1.87 -8.46 16.13
C LEU A 176 -3.40 -8.34 16.07
N THR A 177 -3.98 -7.59 17.02
CA THR A 177 -5.43 -7.31 17.06
C THR A 177 -5.87 -6.52 15.83
N SER A 178 -5.05 -5.56 15.39
CA SER A 178 -5.31 -4.76 14.19
C SER A 178 -5.27 -5.62 12.93
N PHE A 179 -4.27 -6.50 12.81
CA PHE A 179 -4.14 -7.45 11.69
C PHE A 179 -5.39 -8.30 11.54
N PHE A 180 -5.84 -8.97 12.61
CA PHE A 180 -7.06 -9.79 12.52
C PHE A 180 -8.32 -8.95 12.33
N SER A 181 -8.33 -7.67 12.72
CA SER A 181 -9.47 -6.79 12.52
C SER A 181 -9.60 -6.23 11.10
N TYR A 182 -8.47 -6.04 10.38
CA TYR A 182 -8.42 -5.30 9.11
C TYR A 182 -7.58 -5.96 8.00
N SER A 183 -7.07 -7.19 8.19
CA SER A 183 -6.15 -7.94 7.31
C SER A 183 -4.76 -7.33 7.06
N TYR A 184 -4.46 -6.15 7.61
CA TYR A 184 -3.13 -5.53 7.60
C TYR A 184 -2.88 -4.77 8.92
N ILE A 185 -1.62 -4.35 9.14
CA ILE A 185 -1.21 -3.62 10.35
C ILE A 185 -1.02 -2.14 10.01
N PRO A 186 -1.86 -1.23 10.54
CA PRO A 186 -1.75 0.19 10.22
C PRO A 186 -0.54 0.86 10.88
N ALA A 187 0.03 1.86 10.23
CA ALA A 187 1.07 2.70 10.82
C ALA A 187 0.57 3.43 12.08
N PRO A 188 1.44 3.66 13.08
CA PRO A 188 2.88 3.39 13.08
C PRO A 188 3.25 1.96 13.49
N LEU A 189 2.28 1.06 13.67
CA LEU A 189 2.51 -0.27 14.21
C LEU A 189 3.21 -1.18 13.19
N THR A 190 3.95 -2.14 13.73
CA THR A 190 4.37 -3.36 13.03
C THR A 190 4.04 -4.53 13.95
N ILE A 191 4.10 -5.76 13.45
CA ILE A 191 3.94 -6.95 14.30
C ILE A 191 4.97 -7.01 15.44
N TYR A 192 6.11 -6.31 15.31
CA TYR A 192 7.16 -6.25 16.33
C TYR A 192 6.99 -5.01 17.21
N ALA A 193 6.97 -5.19 18.53
CA ALA A 193 6.71 -4.12 19.50
C ALA A 193 7.72 -2.95 19.43
N ASP A 194 8.96 -3.25 19.08
CA ASP A 194 10.08 -2.29 19.11
C ASP A 194 10.41 -1.70 17.73
N ILE A 195 9.68 -2.09 16.68
CA ILE A 195 9.81 -1.56 15.32
C ILE A 195 8.55 -0.79 14.94
N ARG A 196 8.73 0.41 14.37
CA ARG A 196 7.64 1.27 13.93
C ARG A 196 7.79 1.64 12.46
N LYS A 197 6.66 1.81 11.78
CA LYS A 197 6.60 2.40 10.43
C LYS A 197 6.70 3.91 10.57
N LEU A 198 7.55 4.57 9.78
CA LEU A 198 7.52 6.04 9.67
C LEU A 198 6.27 6.42 8.88
N GLU A 199 5.39 7.23 9.45
CA GLU A 199 4.15 7.63 8.79
C GLU A 199 4.40 8.44 7.49
N PRO A 200 3.50 8.37 6.49
CA PRO A 200 3.59 9.19 5.28
C PRO A 200 3.75 10.69 5.57
N GLY A 201 4.58 11.40 4.81
CA GLY A 201 4.77 12.84 4.95
C GLY A 201 5.49 13.26 6.23
N HIS A 202 6.33 12.39 6.78
CA HIS A 202 7.11 12.65 7.99
C HIS A 202 8.63 12.57 7.75
N THR A 203 9.35 13.29 8.60
CA THR A 203 10.80 13.25 8.73
C THR A 203 11.21 12.79 10.12
N ILE A 204 12.43 12.27 10.23
CA ILE A 204 13.10 12.00 11.51
C ILE A 204 14.44 12.73 11.49
N THR A 205 14.73 13.46 12.57
CA THR A 205 16.08 13.94 12.87
C THR A 205 16.58 13.23 14.11
N TRP A 206 17.77 12.65 14.02
CA TRP A 206 18.46 12.04 15.14
C TRP A 206 19.84 12.67 15.33
N GLN A 207 20.19 13.01 16.57
CA GLN A 207 21.51 13.53 16.92
C GLN A 207 21.85 13.19 18.38
N ASN A 208 22.95 12.49 18.62
CA ASN A 208 23.44 12.16 19.97
C ASN A 208 22.38 11.54 20.90
N GLY A 209 21.53 10.66 20.37
CA GLY A 209 20.44 10.02 21.12
C GLY A 209 19.15 10.82 21.18
N ASN A 210 19.17 12.11 20.82
CA ASN A 210 17.95 12.91 20.68
C ASN A 210 17.23 12.53 19.39
N PHE A 211 15.94 12.28 19.50
CA PHE A 211 15.07 11.89 18.39
C PHE A 211 13.93 12.90 18.26
N ARG A 212 13.72 13.39 17.05
CA ARG A 212 12.60 14.27 16.71
C ARG A 212 11.94 13.77 15.43
N LYS A 213 10.60 13.70 15.45
CA LYS A 213 9.77 13.32 14.30
C LYS A 213 8.84 14.47 13.98
N ASP A 214 8.84 14.93 12.73
CA ASP A 214 8.00 16.04 12.28
C ASP A 214 7.16 15.62 11.08
N LYS A 215 5.98 16.24 10.95
CA LYS A 215 5.12 16.10 9.78
C LYS A 215 5.36 17.30 8.86
N PHE A 216 5.79 17.05 7.63
CA PHE A 216 6.01 18.11 6.64
C PHE A 216 4.86 18.24 5.64
N TRP A 217 4.01 17.21 5.51
CA TRP A 217 2.88 17.24 4.58
C TRP A 217 1.65 16.50 5.10
N ASP A 218 0.47 17.03 4.80
CA ASP A 218 -0.81 16.37 5.01
C ASP A 218 -1.84 16.89 4.00
N LEU A 219 -2.71 16.02 3.51
CA LEU A 219 -3.74 16.41 2.54
C LEU A 219 -4.90 17.12 3.24
N GLN A 220 -5.44 18.14 2.58
CA GLN A 220 -6.59 18.89 3.06
C GLN A 220 -7.74 18.81 2.06
N PHE A 221 -8.93 18.41 2.51
CA PHE A 221 -10.14 18.36 1.69
C PHE A 221 -10.96 19.64 1.89
N TYR A 222 -10.80 20.56 0.93
CA TYR A 222 -11.53 21.83 0.85
C TYR A 222 -12.26 21.97 -0.50
N PRO A 223 -13.48 21.41 -0.64
CA PRO A 223 -14.19 21.39 -1.92
C PRO A 223 -14.61 22.76 -2.47
N GLU A 224 -14.17 23.11 -3.68
CA GLU A 224 -14.42 24.41 -4.33
C GLU A 224 -15.75 24.47 -5.11
N ARG A 225 -16.90 24.44 -4.43
CA ARG A 225 -18.24 24.29 -5.06
C ARG A 225 -18.65 25.33 -6.14
N ARG A 226 -17.90 26.41 -6.33
CA ARG A 226 -18.21 27.48 -7.31
C ARG A 226 -17.68 27.21 -8.72
N LYS A 227 -16.82 26.20 -8.92
CA LYS A 227 -16.24 25.88 -10.22
C LYS A 227 -17.19 25.03 -11.07
N SER A 228 -17.06 25.11 -12.39
CA SER A 228 -17.85 24.28 -13.32
C SER A 228 -17.34 22.84 -13.36
N GLU A 229 -18.21 21.90 -13.77
CA GLU A 229 -17.82 20.51 -13.98
C GLU A 229 -16.76 20.36 -15.10
N SER A 230 -16.77 21.24 -16.11
CA SER A 230 -15.77 21.27 -17.18
C SER A 230 -14.39 21.67 -16.64
N TYR A 231 -14.31 22.68 -15.77
CA TYR A 231 -13.06 23.07 -15.12
C TYR A 231 -12.41 21.87 -14.43
N TYR A 232 -13.19 21.11 -13.65
CA TYR A 232 -12.66 19.92 -12.98
C TYR A 232 -12.20 18.84 -13.95
N THR A 233 -12.95 18.61 -15.02
CA THR A 233 -12.62 17.59 -16.03
C THR A 233 -11.33 17.94 -16.79
N ASP A 234 -11.18 19.20 -17.20
CA ASP A 234 -10.04 19.66 -17.99
C ASP A 234 -8.76 19.71 -17.15
N THR A 235 -8.84 20.29 -15.94
CA THR A 235 -7.69 20.34 -15.01
C THR A 235 -7.28 18.94 -14.55
N PHE A 236 -8.24 18.04 -14.30
CA PHE A 236 -7.97 16.63 -14.01
C PHE A 236 -7.13 15.99 -15.13
N MET A 237 -7.55 16.14 -16.40
CA MET A 237 -6.85 15.52 -17.53
C MET A 237 -5.44 16.09 -17.71
N GLY A 238 -5.27 17.41 -17.54
CA GLY A 238 -3.97 18.06 -17.62
C GLY A 238 -2.98 17.55 -16.56
N LEU A 239 -3.42 17.51 -15.29
CA LEU A 239 -2.58 17.05 -14.18
C LEU A 239 -2.30 15.55 -14.24
N LEU A 240 -3.25 14.73 -14.68
CA LEU A 240 -3.01 13.29 -14.85
C LEU A 240 -2.01 13.02 -15.98
N GLN A 241 -2.13 13.72 -17.11
CA GLN A 241 -1.16 13.63 -18.20
C GLN A 241 0.24 14.06 -17.75
N GLU A 242 0.35 15.16 -17.00
CA GLU A 242 1.62 15.61 -16.41
C GLU A 242 2.20 14.53 -15.48
N ALA A 243 1.38 13.98 -14.58
CA ALA A 243 1.80 12.94 -13.63
C ALA A 243 2.30 11.66 -14.34
N VAL A 244 1.66 11.27 -15.45
CA VAL A 244 2.10 10.14 -16.30
C VAL A 244 3.43 10.47 -16.98
N ASN A 245 3.56 11.64 -17.62
CA ASN A 245 4.77 12.03 -18.33
C ASN A 245 6.00 12.03 -17.41
N LEU A 246 5.86 12.60 -16.21
CA LEU A 246 6.91 12.62 -15.20
C LEU A 246 7.36 11.22 -14.76
N ARG A 247 6.45 10.25 -14.75
CA ARG A 247 6.72 8.85 -14.38
C ARG A 247 7.21 8.00 -15.54
N MET A 248 7.27 8.54 -16.76
CA MET A 248 7.86 7.85 -17.92
C MET A 248 9.37 8.13 -18.09
N ILE A 249 9.96 9.02 -17.29
CA ILE A 249 11.41 9.29 -17.30
C ILE A 249 12.16 8.05 -16.78
N SER A 250 12.92 7.37 -17.64
CA SER A 250 13.63 6.13 -17.32
C SER A 250 14.72 5.84 -18.36
N ASP A 251 15.90 5.38 -17.94
CA ASP A 251 16.97 4.90 -18.85
C ASP A 251 16.83 3.40 -19.16
N VAL A 252 15.84 2.72 -18.57
CA VAL A 252 15.55 1.29 -18.76
C VAL A 252 14.13 1.08 -19.31
N PRO A 253 13.86 -0.09 -19.94
CA PRO A 253 12.53 -0.39 -20.47
C PRO A 253 11.42 -0.27 -19.41
N LEU A 254 10.34 0.38 -19.83
CA LEU A 254 9.13 0.60 -19.03
C LEU A 254 7.92 -0.13 -19.62
N GLY A 255 6.97 -0.45 -18.75
CA GLY A 255 5.68 -1.02 -19.12
C GLY A 255 4.55 -0.55 -18.22
N ALA A 256 3.41 -1.23 -18.29
CA ALA A 256 2.25 -0.93 -17.47
C ALA A 256 1.44 -2.17 -17.14
N PHE A 257 0.79 -2.17 -15.97
CA PHE A 257 -0.25 -3.15 -15.66
C PHE A 257 -1.56 -2.71 -16.30
N LEU A 258 -2.17 -3.60 -17.09
CA LEU A 258 -3.41 -3.33 -17.82
C LEU A 258 -4.48 -4.34 -17.39
N SER A 259 -5.33 -3.95 -16.45
CA SER A 259 -6.36 -4.84 -15.87
C SER A 259 -7.68 -4.86 -16.64
N GLY A 260 -7.82 -4.08 -17.71
CA GLY A 260 -9.11 -3.82 -18.35
C GLY A 260 -10.02 -2.84 -17.60
N GLY A 261 -9.62 -2.39 -16.41
CA GLY A 261 -10.30 -1.33 -15.67
C GLY A 261 -9.91 0.08 -16.11
N ILE A 262 -10.85 1.01 -15.97
CA ILE A 262 -10.74 2.43 -16.38
C ILE A 262 -9.44 3.07 -15.93
N ASP A 263 -9.01 2.84 -14.68
CA ASP A 263 -7.82 3.48 -14.11
C ASP A 263 -6.56 3.04 -14.87
N SER A 264 -6.29 1.73 -14.92
CA SER A 264 -5.14 1.18 -15.67
C SER A 264 -5.20 1.52 -17.16
N SER A 265 -6.39 1.49 -17.75
CA SER A 265 -6.58 1.80 -19.17
C SER A 265 -6.32 3.28 -19.46
N ALA A 266 -6.68 4.19 -18.56
CA ALA A 266 -6.36 5.61 -18.67
C ALA A 266 -4.85 5.85 -18.60
N ILE A 267 -4.14 5.17 -17.70
CA ILE A 267 -2.67 5.24 -17.65
C ILE A 267 -2.06 4.76 -18.97
N VAL A 268 -2.44 3.59 -19.47
CA VAL A 268 -1.93 3.06 -20.75
C VAL A 268 -2.24 4.00 -21.92
N ALA A 269 -3.46 4.56 -21.98
CA ALA A 269 -3.84 5.51 -23.01
C ALA A 269 -2.94 6.76 -23.02
N LEU A 270 -2.64 7.31 -21.84
CA LEU A 270 -1.79 8.50 -21.70
C LEU A 270 -0.31 8.17 -21.97
N MET A 271 0.15 7.00 -21.56
CA MET A 271 1.50 6.51 -21.88
C MET A 271 1.68 6.32 -23.38
N SER A 272 0.73 5.68 -24.07
CA SER A 272 0.79 5.47 -25.52
C SER A 272 0.75 6.77 -26.31
N LYS A 273 0.11 7.83 -25.78
CA LYS A 273 0.15 9.17 -26.38
C LYS A 273 1.49 9.88 -26.19
N ALA A 274 2.17 9.64 -25.08
CA ALA A 274 3.46 10.24 -24.76
C ALA A 274 4.65 9.45 -25.34
N SER A 275 4.46 8.17 -25.65
CA SER A 275 5.49 7.27 -26.18
C SER A 275 5.55 7.31 -27.71
N THR A 276 6.76 7.19 -28.26
CA THR A 276 6.99 7.00 -29.70
C THR A 276 7.05 5.52 -30.10
N SER A 277 7.08 4.62 -29.11
CA SER A 277 7.13 3.16 -29.30
C SER A 277 5.96 2.46 -28.59
N PRO A 278 5.55 1.26 -29.05
CA PRO A 278 4.53 0.47 -28.36
C PRO A 278 4.84 0.30 -26.86
N VAL A 279 3.89 0.68 -26.00
CA VAL A 279 4.01 0.48 -24.55
C VAL A 279 3.92 -1.02 -24.25
N ASN A 280 4.80 -1.54 -23.40
CA ASN A 280 4.68 -2.91 -22.89
C ASN A 280 3.51 -2.98 -21.89
N THR A 281 2.55 -3.87 -22.10
CA THR A 281 1.41 -4.02 -21.19
C THR A 281 1.24 -5.45 -20.72
N PHE A 282 0.97 -5.62 -19.42
CA PHE A 282 0.87 -6.93 -18.77
C PHE A 282 -0.50 -7.07 -18.11
N CYS A 283 -1.16 -8.20 -18.36
CA CYS A 283 -2.41 -8.57 -17.74
C CYS A 283 -2.34 -10.03 -17.27
N ILE A 284 -3.09 -10.31 -16.21
CA ILE A 284 -3.27 -11.67 -15.70
C ILE A 284 -4.76 -12.00 -15.65
N GLY A 285 -5.09 -13.27 -15.85
CA GLY A 285 -6.42 -13.82 -15.61
C GLY A 285 -6.34 -15.09 -14.78
N PHE A 286 -7.42 -15.42 -14.08
CA PHE A 286 -7.54 -16.60 -13.21
C PHE A 286 -8.40 -17.68 -13.89
N GLY A 287 -8.15 -17.94 -15.18
CA GLY A 287 -9.01 -18.75 -16.06
C GLY A 287 -9.39 -20.15 -15.56
N GLY A 288 -10.27 -20.81 -16.32
CA GLY A 288 -10.83 -22.13 -15.98
C GLY A 288 -12.20 -22.08 -15.27
N ASN A 289 -12.71 -23.25 -14.86
CA ASN A 289 -14.03 -23.41 -14.21
C ASN A 289 -14.16 -22.67 -12.86
N THR A 290 -13.04 -22.27 -12.25
CA THR A 290 -12.97 -21.78 -10.86
C THR A 290 -12.94 -20.25 -10.76
N GLY A 291 -12.31 -19.54 -11.72
CA GLY A 291 -12.07 -18.09 -11.65
C GLY A 291 -12.46 -17.28 -12.90
N GLY A 292 -13.01 -17.92 -13.94
CA GLY A 292 -13.36 -17.25 -15.20
C GLY A 292 -14.35 -16.08 -15.07
N TYR A 293 -15.14 -16.01 -14.00
CA TYR A 293 -16.06 -14.90 -13.73
C TYR A 293 -15.34 -13.60 -13.32
N LEU A 294 -14.04 -13.68 -12.95
CA LEU A 294 -13.17 -12.56 -12.64
C LEU A 294 -12.23 -12.19 -13.80
N ASP A 295 -12.31 -12.89 -14.94
CA ASP A 295 -11.38 -12.69 -16.04
C ASP A 295 -11.71 -11.42 -16.86
N GLU A 296 -10.83 -10.43 -16.77
CA GLU A 296 -10.96 -9.14 -17.45
C GLU A 296 -9.97 -8.95 -18.61
N ARG A 297 -9.24 -10.00 -18.98
CA ARG A 297 -8.28 -9.97 -20.10
C ARG A 297 -8.94 -9.50 -21.41
N GLY A 298 -10.21 -9.83 -21.62
CA GLY A 298 -10.97 -9.36 -22.78
C GLY A 298 -11.08 -7.84 -22.89
N TYR A 299 -11.24 -7.13 -21.76
CA TYR A 299 -11.27 -5.66 -21.74
C TYR A 299 -9.85 -5.07 -21.87
N ALA A 300 -8.85 -5.74 -21.28
CA ALA A 300 -7.45 -5.36 -21.44
C ALA A 300 -7.02 -5.40 -22.92
N ARG A 301 -7.36 -6.47 -23.64
CA ARG A 301 -7.08 -6.63 -25.08
C ARG A 301 -7.67 -5.52 -25.93
N GLN A 302 -8.91 -5.09 -25.67
CA GLN A 302 -9.53 -3.98 -26.42
C GLN A 302 -8.73 -2.67 -26.29
N VAL A 303 -8.18 -2.39 -25.11
CA VAL A 303 -7.33 -1.21 -24.89
C VAL A 303 -5.97 -1.39 -25.56
N ALA A 304 -5.39 -2.59 -25.43
CA ALA A 304 -4.12 -2.93 -26.07
C ALA A 304 -4.19 -2.81 -27.60
N GLU A 305 -5.26 -3.28 -28.22
CA GLU A 305 -5.51 -3.18 -29.66
C GLU A 305 -5.69 -1.72 -30.10
N ARG A 306 -6.49 -0.94 -29.37
CA ARG A 306 -6.74 0.48 -29.67
C ARG A 306 -5.46 1.32 -29.66
N TYR A 307 -4.52 0.99 -28.77
CA TYR A 307 -3.28 1.74 -28.58
C TYR A 307 -2.04 1.01 -29.11
N HIS A 308 -2.22 -0.09 -29.85
CA HIS A 308 -1.16 -0.91 -30.44
C HIS A 308 -0.02 -1.23 -29.45
N THR A 309 -0.37 -1.63 -28.23
CA THR A 309 0.61 -1.94 -27.17
C THR A 309 1.26 -3.30 -27.39
N ALA A 310 2.49 -3.49 -26.91
CA ALA A 310 3.14 -4.80 -26.83
C ALA A 310 2.56 -5.59 -25.65
N HIS A 311 1.38 -6.20 -25.88
CA HIS A 311 0.55 -6.80 -24.84
C HIS A 311 0.91 -8.26 -24.55
N LYS A 312 0.95 -8.61 -23.26
CA LYS A 312 1.13 -9.98 -22.78
C LYS A 312 0.06 -10.32 -21.75
N ASP A 313 -0.66 -11.39 -22.02
CA ASP A 313 -1.60 -12.02 -21.10
C ASP A 313 -0.99 -13.27 -20.49
N TYR A 314 -1.27 -13.50 -19.21
CA TYR A 314 -0.92 -14.74 -18.54
C TYR A 314 -2.10 -15.32 -17.78
N GLU A 315 -2.15 -16.64 -17.69
CA GLU A 315 -3.14 -17.34 -16.89
C GLU A 315 -2.49 -17.84 -15.60
N VAL A 316 -3.01 -17.38 -14.46
CA VAL A 316 -2.53 -17.79 -13.15
C VAL A 316 -3.19 -19.11 -12.78
N ALA A 317 -2.40 -20.18 -12.77
CA ALA A 317 -2.75 -21.42 -12.10
C ALA A 317 -2.34 -21.35 -10.63
N MET A 318 -3.27 -21.62 -9.71
CA MET A 318 -2.97 -21.63 -8.29
C MET A 318 -2.14 -22.86 -7.95
N ASN A 319 -0.91 -22.64 -7.45
CA ASN A 319 -0.09 -23.68 -6.85
C ASN A 319 0.39 -23.18 -5.48
N PRO A 320 0.00 -23.83 -4.38
CA PRO A 320 0.40 -23.40 -3.05
C PRO A 320 1.90 -23.56 -2.76
N ASP A 321 2.58 -24.48 -3.44
CA ASP A 321 3.92 -24.90 -3.03
C ASP A 321 4.94 -23.75 -3.09
N GLY A 322 5.40 -23.31 -1.91
CA GLY A 322 6.39 -22.26 -1.77
C GLY A 322 5.87 -20.83 -1.97
N LEU A 323 4.61 -20.63 -2.37
CA LEU A 323 4.06 -19.29 -2.61
C LEU A 323 3.84 -18.54 -1.29
N MET A 324 3.31 -19.20 -0.28
CA MET A 324 3.01 -18.62 1.03
C MET A 324 4.29 -18.17 1.73
N GLU A 325 5.35 -18.97 1.68
CA GLU A 325 6.68 -18.63 2.20
C GLU A 325 7.24 -17.39 1.53
N LYS A 326 7.08 -17.26 0.21
CA LYS A 326 7.57 -16.09 -0.55
C LYS A 326 6.80 -14.84 -0.18
N ILE A 327 5.47 -14.95 -0.05
CA ILE A 327 4.60 -13.86 0.41
C ILE A 327 5.03 -13.42 1.81
N VAL A 328 5.06 -14.33 2.79
CA VAL A 328 5.44 -14.00 4.18
C VAL A 328 6.83 -13.37 4.25
N ARG A 329 7.82 -13.87 3.48
CA ARG A 329 9.16 -13.27 3.40
C ARG A 329 9.18 -11.89 2.76
N ALA A 330 8.23 -11.55 1.90
CA ALA A 330 8.20 -10.24 1.26
C ALA A 330 7.75 -9.16 2.24
N PHE A 331 6.88 -9.48 3.21
CA PHE A 331 6.32 -8.52 4.16
C PHE A 331 7.06 -8.42 5.50
N ASP A 332 7.74 -9.48 5.95
CA ASP A 332 8.35 -9.61 7.29
C ASP A 332 7.38 -9.61 8.47
N GLU A 333 6.10 -9.38 8.20
CA GLU A 333 4.98 -9.42 9.12
C GLU A 333 3.76 -10.07 8.47
N PRO A 334 2.75 -10.52 9.24
CA PRO A 334 1.50 -11.00 8.69
C PRO A 334 0.79 -9.91 7.87
N PHE A 335 0.41 -10.25 6.64
CA PHE A 335 -0.31 -9.38 5.71
C PHE A 335 -1.26 -10.20 4.83
N ALA A 336 -2.54 -9.87 4.84
CA ALA A 336 -3.60 -10.76 4.36
C ALA A 336 -4.58 -10.10 3.37
N ASP A 337 -4.08 -9.21 2.51
CA ASP A 337 -4.79 -8.80 1.29
C ASP A 337 -4.77 -9.96 0.28
N ASP A 338 -5.93 -10.30 -0.27
CA ASP A 338 -6.06 -11.34 -1.30
C ASP A 338 -5.49 -10.93 -2.67
N SER A 339 -5.28 -9.63 -2.89
CA SER A 339 -4.60 -9.08 -4.07
C SER A 339 -3.11 -9.43 -4.12
N THR A 340 -2.54 -9.95 -3.03
CA THR A 340 -1.12 -10.34 -2.94
C THR A 340 -0.74 -11.41 -3.96
N ILE A 341 -1.59 -12.43 -4.15
CA ILE A 341 -1.36 -13.50 -5.13
C ILE A 341 -1.39 -12.97 -6.57
N PRO A 342 -2.47 -12.27 -7.02
CA PRO A 342 -2.47 -11.53 -8.28
C PRO A 342 -1.22 -10.66 -8.50
N SER A 343 -0.85 -9.88 -7.48
CA SER A 343 0.26 -8.94 -7.53
C SER A 343 1.62 -9.63 -7.69
N TYR A 344 1.83 -10.76 -7.01
CA TYR A 344 3.02 -11.59 -7.18
C TYR A 344 3.19 -12.03 -8.65
N PHE A 345 2.14 -12.60 -9.25
CA PHE A 345 2.23 -13.13 -10.61
C PHE A 345 2.40 -12.03 -11.67
N VAL A 346 1.62 -10.94 -11.60
CA VAL A 346 1.75 -9.85 -12.58
C VAL A 346 3.13 -9.19 -12.51
N CYS A 347 3.70 -9.03 -11.31
CA CYS A 347 5.05 -8.48 -11.14
C CYS A 347 6.13 -9.42 -11.69
N LYS A 348 5.99 -10.74 -11.45
CA LYS A 348 6.89 -11.74 -12.01
C LYS A 348 6.96 -11.64 -13.55
N ILE A 349 5.80 -11.62 -14.21
CA ILE A 349 5.71 -11.58 -15.69
C ILE A 349 6.23 -10.26 -16.24
N ALA A 350 5.88 -9.15 -15.59
CA ALA A 350 6.37 -7.83 -16.02
C ALA A 350 7.90 -7.75 -15.91
N ARG A 351 8.49 -8.29 -14.83
CA ARG A 351 9.94 -8.26 -14.63
C ARG A 351 10.74 -8.96 -15.72
N GLU A 352 10.18 -9.99 -16.35
CA GLU A 352 10.80 -10.70 -17.49
C GLU A 352 11.03 -9.79 -18.70
N ASN A 353 10.40 -8.61 -18.74
CA ASN A 353 10.38 -7.72 -19.90
C ASN A 353 10.79 -6.28 -19.59
N VAL A 354 10.50 -5.80 -18.38
CA VAL A 354 10.72 -4.41 -17.97
C VAL A 354 11.27 -4.34 -16.54
N THR A 355 11.96 -3.24 -16.23
CA THR A 355 12.45 -2.94 -14.87
C THR A 355 11.51 -1.97 -14.15
N VAL A 356 10.71 -1.21 -14.91
CA VAL A 356 9.74 -0.23 -14.41
C VAL A 356 8.36 -0.52 -14.99
N ALA A 357 7.32 -0.44 -14.17
CA ALA A 357 5.92 -0.51 -14.59
C ALA A 357 5.11 0.66 -14.02
N LEU A 358 4.17 1.19 -14.80
CA LEU A 358 3.16 2.12 -14.29
C LEU A 358 1.87 1.38 -13.96
N SER A 359 1.19 1.80 -12.90
CA SER A 359 -0.06 1.19 -12.43
C SER A 359 -1.15 2.23 -12.21
N GLY A 360 -2.41 1.81 -12.37
CA GLY A 360 -3.60 2.63 -12.13
C GLY A 360 -4.01 2.76 -10.65
N LEU A 361 -3.17 2.32 -9.71
CA LEU A 361 -3.47 2.34 -8.28
C LEU A 361 -3.67 3.77 -7.75
N GLY A 362 -4.57 3.92 -6.77
CA GLY A 362 -5.04 5.20 -6.26
C GLY A 362 -6.32 5.73 -6.93
N GLY A 363 -6.70 5.19 -8.10
CA GLY A 363 -7.89 5.64 -8.81
C GLY A 363 -9.19 5.40 -8.03
N ASP A 364 -9.29 4.30 -7.28
CA ASP A 364 -10.46 4.01 -6.44
C ASP A 364 -10.56 4.91 -5.21
N GLU A 365 -9.43 5.17 -4.52
CA GLU A 365 -9.33 6.00 -3.32
C GLU A 365 -9.58 7.47 -3.62
N VAL A 366 -9.15 7.95 -4.79
CA VAL A 366 -9.34 9.34 -5.19
C VAL A 366 -10.74 9.59 -5.75
N PHE A 367 -11.32 8.64 -6.48
CA PHE A 367 -12.59 8.82 -7.21
C PHE A 367 -13.77 8.00 -6.69
N ALA A 368 -13.72 7.60 -5.41
CA ALA A 368 -14.79 6.87 -4.74
C ALA A 368 -15.24 5.61 -5.50
N GLY A 369 -14.28 4.74 -5.81
CA GLY A 369 -14.48 3.56 -6.64
C GLY A 369 -14.95 2.28 -5.95
N TYR A 370 -14.74 2.19 -4.63
CA TYR A 370 -15.14 1.03 -3.83
C TYR A 370 -16.64 0.97 -3.49
N GLU A 371 -17.15 -0.25 -3.30
CA GLU A 371 -18.52 -0.50 -2.83
C GLU A 371 -18.76 0.11 -1.44
N ARG A 372 -17.74 0.16 -0.57
CA ARG A 372 -17.86 0.78 0.77
C ARG A 372 -18.16 2.28 0.71
N TYR A 373 -17.65 3.00 -0.29
CA TYR A 373 -17.98 4.41 -0.51
C TYR A 373 -19.41 4.59 -1.00
N LEU A 374 -19.84 3.74 -1.94
CA LEU A 374 -21.23 3.69 -2.40
C LEU A 374 -22.17 3.39 -1.24
N GLY A 375 -21.86 2.38 -0.42
CA GLY A 375 -22.59 2.05 0.81
C GLY A 375 -22.65 3.23 1.77
N PHE A 376 -21.53 3.89 2.03
CA PHE A 376 -21.50 5.06 2.91
C PHE A 376 -22.38 6.21 2.41
N LYS A 377 -22.41 6.46 1.09
CA LYS A 377 -23.33 7.43 0.50
C LYS A 377 -24.80 6.98 0.57
N LEU A 378 -25.07 5.71 0.27
CA LEU A 378 -26.42 5.12 0.36
C LEU A 378 -26.99 5.16 1.78
N ARG A 379 -26.14 5.10 2.80
CA ARG A 379 -26.55 5.23 4.21
C ARG A 379 -27.34 6.51 4.46
N GLY A 380 -26.99 7.63 3.82
CA GLY A 380 -27.72 8.89 3.96
C GLY A 380 -29.19 8.78 3.53
N VAL A 381 -29.49 7.94 2.53
CA VAL A 381 -30.87 7.65 2.10
C VAL A 381 -31.50 6.58 2.98
N TYR A 382 -30.77 5.51 3.30
CA TYR A 382 -31.23 4.43 4.16
C TYR A 382 -31.65 4.91 5.55
N ASN A 383 -30.93 5.87 6.12
CA ASN A 383 -31.23 6.44 7.44
C ASN A 383 -32.52 7.28 7.49
N LYS A 384 -33.14 7.58 6.33
CA LYS A 384 -34.48 8.18 6.27
C LYS A 384 -35.59 7.17 6.58
N VAL A 385 -35.30 5.87 6.47
CA VAL A 385 -36.25 4.80 6.84
C VAL A 385 -36.38 4.74 8.37
N PRO A 386 -37.61 4.70 8.93
CA PRO A 386 -37.80 4.62 10.38
C PRO A 386 -37.00 3.49 11.04
N ALA A 387 -36.36 3.79 12.18
CA ALA A 387 -35.48 2.84 12.88
C ALA A 387 -36.17 1.51 13.23
N LEU A 388 -37.47 1.53 13.51
CA LEU A 388 -38.24 0.32 13.78
C LEU A 388 -38.26 -0.64 12.57
N ILE A 389 -38.49 -0.10 11.37
CA ILE A 389 -38.51 -0.88 10.12
C ILE A 389 -37.10 -1.40 9.82
N ARG A 390 -36.08 -0.56 9.94
CA ARG A 390 -34.67 -0.95 9.72
C ARG A 390 -34.26 -2.11 10.63
N ARG A 391 -34.55 -2.02 11.92
CA ARG A 391 -34.10 -3.00 12.94
C ARG A 391 -34.95 -4.27 13.00
N LYS A 392 -36.28 -4.15 12.89
CA LYS A 392 -37.20 -5.28 13.10
C LYS A 392 -37.56 -6.02 11.81
N ILE A 393 -37.44 -5.37 10.65
CA ILE A 393 -37.80 -5.97 9.36
C ILE A 393 -36.54 -6.18 8.52
N ILE A 394 -35.88 -5.09 8.11
CA ILE A 394 -34.79 -5.16 7.13
C ILE A 394 -33.61 -5.99 7.68
N ALA A 395 -33.14 -5.67 8.90
CA ALA A 395 -32.03 -6.41 9.51
C ALA A 395 -32.32 -7.90 9.70
N GLN A 396 -33.55 -8.27 10.07
CA GLN A 396 -33.94 -9.67 10.27
C GLN A 396 -33.99 -10.45 8.95
N ILE A 397 -34.51 -9.83 7.88
CA ILE A 397 -34.56 -10.43 6.55
C ILE A 397 -33.15 -10.62 6.01
N VAL A 398 -32.33 -9.56 6.03
CA VAL A 398 -30.97 -9.58 5.47
C VAL A 398 -30.05 -10.55 6.23
N ALA A 399 -30.18 -10.64 7.55
CA ALA A 399 -29.39 -11.58 8.35
C ALA A 399 -29.67 -13.06 8.00
N ARG A 400 -30.87 -13.38 7.52
CA ARG A 400 -31.28 -14.75 7.16
C ARG A 400 -30.94 -15.14 5.72
N LEU A 401 -30.48 -14.21 4.88
CA LEU A 401 -30.10 -14.53 3.51
C LEU A 401 -28.86 -15.44 3.50
N PRO A 402 -28.90 -16.61 2.83
CA PRO A 402 -27.73 -17.46 2.68
C PRO A 402 -26.68 -16.75 1.83
N GLU A 403 -25.39 -17.01 2.05
CA GLU A 403 -24.36 -16.51 1.16
C GLU A 403 -24.48 -17.15 -0.23
N ARG A 404 -23.95 -16.47 -1.25
CA ARG A 404 -24.00 -17.01 -2.62
C ARG A 404 -23.00 -18.15 -2.78
N ALA A 405 -23.45 -19.24 -3.41
CA ALA A 405 -22.62 -20.42 -3.65
C ALA A 405 -21.44 -20.14 -4.60
N ASP A 406 -21.57 -19.15 -5.48
CA ASP A 406 -20.52 -18.69 -6.40
C ASP A 406 -19.42 -17.86 -5.73
N GLY A 407 -19.57 -17.51 -4.45
CA GLY A 407 -18.59 -16.72 -3.69
C GLY A 407 -18.69 -15.21 -3.89
N HIS A 408 -19.71 -14.70 -4.61
CA HIS A 408 -19.87 -13.25 -4.77
C HIS A 408 -20.27 -12.57 -3.45
N TYR A 409 -19.54 -11.53 -3.07
CA TYR A 409 -19.71 -10.76 -1.82
C TYR A 409 -21.00 -9.92 -1.70
N THR A 410 -21.96 -10.03 -2.62
CA THR A 410 -23.14 -9.14 -2.61
C THR A 410 -23.99 -9.28 -1.35
N ILE A 411 -24.19 -10.51 -0.86
CA ILE A 411 -24.99 -10.75 0.36
C ILE A 411 -24.18 -10.35 1.61
N ASN A 412 -22.91 -10.74 1.67
CA ASN A 412 -21.96 -10.24 2.67
C ASN A 412 -21.95 -8.70 2.80
N HIS A 413 -21.86 -7.97 1.69
CA HIS A 413 -21.90 -6.51 1.67
C HIS A 413 -23.24 -5.96 2.17
N MET A 414 -24.37 -6.57 1.81
CA MET A 414 -25.68 -6.16 2.33
C MET A 414 -25.78 -6.37 3.85
N LYS A 415 -25.32 -7.52 4.37
CA LYS A 415 -25.30 -7.80 5.81
C LYS A 415 -24.44 -6.78 6.56
N ARG A 416 -23.24 -6.49 6.06
CA ARG A 416 -22.34 -5.46 6.62
C ARG A 416 -22.96 -4.08 6.55
N PHE A 417 -23.56 -3.70 5.42
CA PHE A 417 -24.25 -2.43 5.23
C PHE A 417 -25.34 -2.23 6.29
N VAL A 418 -26.26 -3.19 6.43
CA VAL A 418 -27.39 -3.08 7.35
C VAL A 418 -26.95 -3.05 8.81
N ARG A 419 -25.96 -3.89 9.17
CA ARG A 419 -25.41 -3.93 10.54
C ARG A 419 -24.77 -2.61 10.94
N SER A 420 -23.94 -2.03 10.06
CA SER A 420 -23.13 -0.86 10.41
C SER A 420 -23.89 0.46 10.23
N SER A 421 -24.90 0.52 9.36
CA SER A 421 -25.60 1.77 9.01
C SER A 421 -26.34 2.45 10.18
N GLU A 422 -26.70 1.69 11.22
CA GLU A 422 -27.34 2.21 12.44
C GLU A 422 -26.38 2.99 13.36
N LEU A 423 -25.07 2.81 13.19
CA LEU A 423 -24.05 3.44 14.00
C LEU A 423 -23.82 4.90 13.58
N SER A 424 -23.06 5.65 14.40
CA SER A 424 -22.51 6.94 14.00
C SER A 424 -21.69 6.81 12.72
N ALA A 425 -21.51 7.91 11.97
CA ALA A 425 -20.93 7.85 10.63
C ALA A 425 -19.51 7.23 10.62
N ASP A 426 -18.68 7.61 11.59
CA ASP A 426 -17.34 7.08 11.82
C ASP A 426 -17.33 5.57 12.13
N ARG A 427 -18.16 5.13 13.08
CA ARG A 427 -18.32 3.72 13.47
C ARG A 427 -18.94 2.89 12.36
N CYS A 428 -19.84 3.47 11.58
CA CYS A 428 -20.42 2.83 10.40
C CYS A 428 -19.32 2.55 9.37
N TYR A 429 -18.49 3.55 9.05
CA TYR A 429 -17.43 3.37 8.07
C TYR A 429 -16.39 2.36 8.55
N LEU A 430 -16.02 2.40 9.83
CA LEU A 430 -15.15 1.41 10.45
C LEU A 430 -15.71 -0.02 10.35
N GLY A 431 -17.02 -0.18 10.54
CA GLY A 431 -17.70 -1.46 10.34
C GLY A 431 -17.72 -1.94 8.89
N TYR A 432 -17.43 -1.07 7.91
CA TYR A 432 -17.16 -1.47 6.52
C TYR A 432 -15.71 -1.84 6.28
N LEU A 433 -14.77 -1.41 7.13
CA LEU A 433 -13.36 -1.80 7.02
C LEU A 433 -13.07 -3.10 7.75
N SER A 434 -13.73 -3.35 8.89
CA SER A 434 -13.41 -4.52 9.70
C SER A 434 -13.91 -5.83 9.08
N ILE A 435 -13.04 -6.85 9.13
CA ILE A 435 -13.35 -8.23 8.74
C ILE A 435 -13.98 -9.04 9.88
N LEU A 436 -13.73 -8.65 11.14
CA LEU A 436 -14.30 -9.32 12.31
C LEU A 436 -15.71 -8.83 12.60
N LYS A 437 -16.61 -9.78 12.86
CA LYS A 437 -17.93 -9.52 13.43
C LYS A 437 -17.82 -9.40 14.95
N ASP A 438 -18.78 -8.76 15.60
CA ASP A 438 -18.73 -8.50 17.05
C ASP A 438 -18.54 -9.77 17.91
N ASP A 439 -19.14 -10.88 17.50
CA ASP A 439 -18.97 -12.19 18.16
C ASP A 439 -17.56 -12.75 17.97
N LEU A 440 -17.06 -12.77 16.73
CA LEU A 440 -15.68 -13.21 16.43
C LEU A 440 -14.64 -12.31 17.08
N ARG A 441 -14.88 -11.00 17.13
CA ARG A 441 -14.02 -10.02 17.80
C ARG A 441 -13.84 -10.38 19.28
N ARG A 442 -14.90 -10.83 19.95
CA ARG A 442 -14.83 -11.27 21.35
C ARG A 442 -14.15 -12.63 21.53
N ASP A 443 -14.38 -13.57 20.62
CA ASP A 443 -14.11 -14.99 20.85
C ASP A 443 -12.86 -15.53 20.12
N LEU A 444 -12.28 -14.79 19.15
CA LEU A 444 -11.14 -15.26 18.33
C LEU A 444 -9.87 -15.51 19.15
N PHE A 445 -9.56 -14.67 20.12
CA PHE A 445 -8.36 -14.79 20.95
C PHE A 445 -8.62 -15.69 22.15
N ALA A 446 -7.64 -16.54 22.48
CA ALA A 446 -7.73 -17.46 23.62
C ALA A 446 -7.87 -16.71 24.95
N ASP A 447 -7.08 -15.65 25.17
CA ASP A 447 -7.22 -14.74 26.31
C ASP A 447 -8.13 -13.54 25.97
N ARG A 448 -9.44 -13.77 26.07
CA ARG A 448 -10.46 -12.76 25.74
C ARG A 448 -10.32 -11.49 26.58
N ARG A 449 -9.90 -11.59 27.85
CA ARG A 449 -9.78 -10.41 28.72
C ARG A 449 -8.63 -9.53 28.28
N ARG A 450 -7.47 -10.14 28.01
CA ARG A 450 -6.27 -9.44 27.52
C ARG A 450 -6.53 -8.71 26.21
N PHE A 451 -7.15 -9.38 25.23
CA PHE A 451 -7.36 -8.80 23.90
C PHE A 451 -8.54 -7.83 23.81
N SER A 452 -9.53 -7.92 24.71
CA SER A 452 -10.69 -7.02 24.71
C SER A 452 -10.33 -5.53 24.78
N GLY A 453 -9.23 -5.18 25.46
CA GLY A 453 -8.77 -3.79 25.60
C GLY A 453 -8.14 -3.21 24.33
N TYR A 454 -7.59 -4.04 23.45
CA TYR A 454 -6.91 -3.57 22.23
C TYR A 454 -7.87 -3.19 21.12
N HIS A 455 -9.06 -3.80 21.09
CA HIS A 455 -10.08 -3.53 20.09
C HIS A 455 -10.43 -2.04 19.95
N ASN A 456 -10.68 -1.35 21.05
CA ASN A 456 -10.98 0.09 20.99
C ASN A 456 -9.77 0.90 20.52
N SER A 457 -8.57 0.56 20.98
CA SER A 457 -7.33 1.20 20.55
C SER A 457 -7.04 0.99 19.06
N CYS A 458 -7.39 -0.17 18.49
CA CYS A 458 -7.32 -0.43 17.05
C CYS A 458 -8.26 0.52 16.29
N ASP A 459 -9.50 0.64 16.76
CA ASP A 459 -10.51 1.49 16.15
C ASP A 459 -10.07 2.97 16.16
N ASP A 460 -9.48 3.44 17.27
CA ASP A 460 -9.05 4.82 17.47
C ASP A 460 -8.01 5.27 16.42
N ILE A 461 -7.19 4.36 15.88
CA ILE A 461 -6.24 4.66 14.79
C ILE A 461 -6.98 5.20 13.55
N PHE A 462 -8.09 4.55 13.18
CA PHE A 462 -8.90 4.93 12.02
C PHE A 462 -9.81 6.12 12.33
N LEU A 463 -10.44 6.11 13.52
CA LEU A 463 -11.36 7.17 13.94
C LEU A 463 -10.66 8.52 14.03
N LYS A 464 -9.37 8.56 14.41
CA LYS A 464 -8.54 9.79 14.39
C LYS A 464 -8.53 10.43 13.01
N TYR A 465 -8.38 9.65 11.94
CA TYR A 465 -8.32 10.20 10.58
C TYR A 465 -9.72 10.51 10.05
N PHE A 466 -10.70 9.64 10.26
CA PHE A 466 -12.08 9.90 9.84
C PHE A 466 -12.65 11.19 10.47
N ASN A 467 -12.38 11.40 11.75
CA ASN A 467 -12.83 12.57 12.51
C ASN A 467 -11.84 13.75 12.45
N SER A 468 -10.86 13.72 11.53
CA SER A 468 -9.88 14.80 11.39
C SER A 468 -10.50 16.11 10.94
N ASP A 469 -9.90 17.22 11.38
CA ASP A 469 -10.20 18.59 10.94
C ASP A 469 -9.65 18.90 9.53
N ASN A 470 -8.85 18.00 8.94
CA ASN A 470 -8.35 18.13 7.56
C ASN A 470 -9.45 17.97 6.50
N VAL A 471 -10.69 17.68 6.91
CA VAL A 471 -11.83 17.51 6.02
C VAL A 471 -12.95 18.47 6.42
N GLU A 472 -13.28 19.39 5.51
CA GLU A 472 -14.42 20.28 5.68
C GLU A 472 -15.74 19.51 5.48
N GLY A 473 -16.74 19.83 6.31
CA GLY A 473 -18.10 19.32 6.18
C GLY A 473 -18.55 18.45 7.36
N ASP A 474 -19.80 18.01 7.29
CA ASP A 474 -20.42 17.22 8.36
C ASP A 474 -19.84 15.80 8.44
N SER A 475 -20.24 15.07 9.49
CA SER A 475 -19.75 13.72 9.76
C SER A 475 -20.16 12.67 8.71
N ASN A 476 -21.16 12.96 7.86
CA ASN A 476 -21.60 12.11 6.76
C ASN A 476 -20.93 12.45 5.42
N SER A 477 -20.01 13.42 5.38
CA SER A 477 -19.25 13.71 4.16
C SER A 477 -18.45 12.49 3.72
N LEU A 478 -18.55 12.13 2.43
CA LEU A 478 -17.76 11.05 1.85
C LEU A 478 -16.25 11.35 1.90
N ASP A 479 -15.87 12.64 1.92
CA ASP A 479 -14.46 13.05 2.02
C ASP A 479 -13.79 12.53 3.29
N ARG A 480 -14.54 12.33 4.39
CA ARG A 480 -14.00 11.75 5.63
C ARG A 480 -13.58 10.29 5.46
N ALA A 481 -14.37 9.52 4.72
CA ALA A 481 -14.04 8.15 4.37
C ALA A 481 -12.83 8.08 3.43
N LEU A 482 -12.79 8.95 2.41
CA LEU A 482 -11.67 9.02 1.45
C LEU A 482 -10.37 9.43 2.17
N TYR A 483 -10.41 10.47 3.02
CA TYR A 483 -9.25 10.88 3.80
C TYR A 483 -8.78 9.78 4.75
N CYS A 484 -9.69 9.08 5.44
CA CYS A 484 -9.35 7.94 6.27
C CYS A 484 -8.57 6.88 5.46
N ASP A 485 -9.09 6.46 4.31
CA ASP A 485 -8.44 5.46 3.45
C ASP A 485 -7.09 5.96 2.92
N LEU A 486 -6.95 7.25 2.56
CA LEU A 486 -5.66 7.83 2.14
C LEU A 486 -4.59 7.83 3.24
N LYS A 487 -4.99 7.78 4.52
CA LYS A 487 -4.07 7.75 5.66
C LYS A 487 -3.85 6.36 6.24
N THR A 488 -4.73 5.40 5.99
CA THR A 488 -4.64 4.03 6.51
C THR A 488 -4.53 3.00 5.39
N TYR A 489 -5.60 2.81 4.63
CA TYR A 489 -5.74 1.74 3.64
C TYR A 489 -4.78 1.87 2.45
N LEU A 490 -4.68 3.05 1.85
CA LEU A 490 -3.80 3.28 0.71
C LEU A 490 -2.32 2.99 1.06
N PRO A 491 -1.70 3.63 2.08
CA PRO A 491 -0.29 3.39 2.40
C PRO A 491 0.00 2.00 2.95
N GLU A 492 -0.88 1.46 3.79
CA GLU A 492 -0.58 0.27 4.61
C GLU A 492 -1.16 -1.03 4.03
N ASP A 493 -2.02 -0.94 3.02
CA ASP A 493 -2.56 -2.08 2.29
C ASP A 493 -2.13 -2.02 0.81
N ILE A 494 -2.71 -1.11 0.04
CA ILE A 494 -2.59 -1.07 -1.43
C ILE A 494 -1.17 -0.76 -1.92
N LEU A 495 -0.51 0.23 -1.34
CA LEU A 495 0.88 0.57 -1.68
C LEU A 495 1.86 -0.42 -1.07
N ALA A 496 1.53 -0.98 0.10
CA ALA A 496 2.34 -2.02 0.74
C ALA A 496 2.38 -3.29 -0.12
N VAL A 497 1.25 -3.85 -0.53
CA VAL A 497 1.21 -5.05 -1.38
C VAL A 497 1.97 -4.83 -2.69
N THR A 498 1.79 -3.65 -3.29
CA THR A 498 2.43 -3.28 -4.55
C THR A 498 3.95 -3.22 -4.41
N ASP A 499 4.48 -2.48 -3.43
CA ASP A 499 5.92 -2.39 -3.21
C ASP A 499 6.51 -3.77 -2.85
N ARG A 500 5.87 -4.53 -1.96
CA ARG A 500 6.40 -5.80 -1.45
C ARG A 500 6.46 -6.85 -2.55
N MET A 501 5.39 -6.99 -3.33
CA MET A 501 5.34 -7.97 -4.42
C MET A 501 6.19 -7.54 -5.61
N SER A 502 6.17 -6.26 -6.00
CA SER A 502 6.99 -5.80 -7.12
C SER A 502 8.47 -5.91 -6.79
N MET A 503 8.86 -5.54 -5.57
CA MET A 503 10.25 -5.54 -5.18
C MET A 503 10.80 -6.92 -4.83
N HIS A 504 9.95 -7.88 -4.48
CA HIS A 504 10.33 -9.29 -4.46
C HIS A 504 10.89 -9.75 -5.80
N HIS A 505 10.40 -9.17 -6.91
CA HIS A 505 10.87 -9.41 -8.27
C HIS A 505 11.81 -8.32 -8.78
N SER A 506 12.34 -7.43 -7.92
CA SER A 506 13.19 -6.30 -8.37
C SER A 506 12.53 -5.44 -9.46
N LEU A 507 11.20 -5.28 -9.41
CA LEU A 507 10.41 -4.46 -10.33
C LEU A 507 9.97 -3.18 -9.62
N GLU A 508 10.23 -2.03 -10.21
CA GLU A 508 9.67 -0.77 -9.72
C GLU A 508 8.28 -0.51 -10.28
N VAL A 509 7.33 -0.22 -9.39
CA VAL A 509 6.00 0.24 -9.79
C VAL A 509 5.83 1.73 -9.47
N ARG A 510 5.35 2.49 -10.45
CA ARG A 510 5.03 3.93 -10.38
C ARG A 510 3.52 4.13 -10.46
N VAL A 511 3.01 5.10 -9.70
CA VAL A 511 1.57 5.26 -9.45
C VAL A 511 1.12 6.71 -9.73
N PRO A 512 0.75 7.05 -10.97
CA PRO A 512 0.46 8.43 -11.38
C PRO A 512 -0.75 9.07 -10.69
N PHE A 513 -1.79 8.28 -10.36
CA PHE A 513 -3.01 8.79 -9.70
C PHE A 513 -2.77 9.32 -8.28
N ILE A 514 -1.60 9.07 -7.71
CA ILE A 514 -1.24 9.55 -6.37
C ILE A 514 -0.04 10.49 -6.40
N ASP A 515 0.13 11.21 -7.51
CA ASP A 515 0.97 12.40 -7.51
C ASP A 515 0.42 13.44 -6.53
N HIS A 516 1.26 13.98 -5.64
CA HIS A 516 0.76 14.85 -4.57
C HIS A 516 0.07 16.12 -5.10
N LYS A 517 0.57 16.72 -6.20
CA LYS A 517 -0.07 17.89 -6.81
C LYS A 517 -1.42 17.53 -7.44
N PHE A 518 -1.50 16.35 -8.05
CA PHE A 518 -2.76 15.82 -8.56
C PHE A 518 -3.77 15.56 -7.43
N LEU A 519 -3.32 14.99 -6.30
CA LEU A 519 -4.17 14.75 -5.14
C LEU A 519 -4.65 16.02 -4.46
N GLU A 520 -3.77 17.01 -4.30
CA GLU A 520 -4.11 18.34 -3.77
C GLU A 520 -5.23 18.96 -4.60
N PHE A 521 -5.15 18.87 -5.93
CA PHE A 521 -6.26 19.27 -6.80
C PHE A 521 -7.50 18.39 -6.61
N CYS A 522 -7.36 17.05 -6.57
CA CYS A 522 -8.51 16.17 -6.39
C CYS A 522 -9.28 16.41 -5.09
N ALA A 523 -8.57 16.82 -4.03
CA ALA A 523 -9.14 17.17 -2.74
C ALA A 523 -10.01 18.44 -2.79
N THR A 524 -9.87 19.29 -3.82
CA THR A 524 -10.76 20.45 -4.05
C THR A 524 -12.02 20.11 -4.83
N ILE A 525 -12.16 18.90 -5.34
CA ILE A 525 -13.32 18.49 -6.16
C ILE A 525 -14.49 18.10 -5.24
N PRO A 526 -15.70 18.68 -5.38
CA PRO A 526 -16.87 18.28 -4.62
C PRO A 526 -17.24 16.80 -4.80
N VAL A 527 -17.72 16.17 -3.73
CA VAL A 527 -18.17 14.76 -3.72
C VAL A 527 -19.16 14.47 -4.85
N ASP A 528 -20.07 15.39 -5.13
CA ASP A 528 -21.14 15.27 -6.13
C ASP A 528 -20.61 15.30 -7.57
N VAL A 529 -19.42 15.87 -7.78
CA VAL A 529 -18.68 15.84 -9.04
C VAL A 529 -17.84 14.56 -9.13
N ARG A 530 -17.20 14.11 -8.04
CA ARG A 530 -16.45 12.85 -8.03
C ARG A 530 -17.36 11.63 -8.22
N MET A 531 -18.50 11.61 -7.53
CA MET A 531 -19.51 10.55 -7.54
C MET A 531 -20.91 11.15 -7.71
N LYS A 532 -21.41 11.22 -8.95
CA LYS A 532 -22.71 11.83 -9.26
C LYS A 532 -23.85 10.85 -8.98
N GLY A 533 -24.78 11.24 -8.10
CA GLY A 533 -25.79 10.31 -7.59
C GLY A 533 -25.13 9.10 -6.93
N PHE A 534 -25.38 7.90 -7.46
CA PHE A 534 -24.76 6.65 -7.02
C PHE A 534 -23.75 6.08 -8.03
N GLN A 535 -23.38 6.86 -9.05
CA GLN A 535 -22.40 6.45 -10.05
C GLN A 535 -20.98 6.68 -9.52
N LYS A 536 -20.30 5.58 -9.19
CA LYS A 536 -18.88 5.55 -8.80
C LYS A 536 -17.98 6.07 -9.91
N LYS A 537 -16.85 6.69 -9.54
CA LYS A 537 -15.84 7.22 -10.47
C LYS A 537 -16.42 8.11 -11.59
N TYR A 538 -17.44 8.92 -11.29
CA TYR A 538 -18.17 9.69 -12.31
C TYR A 538 -17.23 10.62 -13.09
N LEU A 539 -16.46 11.45 -12.37
CA LEU A 539 -15.53 12.39 -13.00
C LEU A 539 -14.49 11.66 -13.86
N LEU A 540 -13.89 10.60 -13.33
CA LEU A 540 -12.91 9.80 -14.06
C LEU A 540 -13.51 9.20 -15.34
N LYS A 541 -14.69 8.56 -15.25
CA LYS A 541 -15.41 8.00 -16.41
C LYS A 541 -15.73 9.07 -17.46
N LYS A 542 -16.08 10.28 -17.02
CA LYS A 542 -16.38 11.40 -17.91
C LYS A 542 -15.11 11.90 -18.61
N ALA A 543 -14.05 12.11 -17.86
CA ALA A 543 -12.78 12.65 -18.33
C ALA A 543 -12.07 11.70 -19.31
N THR A 544 -12.08 10.39 -19.03
CA THR A 544 -11.38 9.38 -19.85
C THR A 544 -12.22 8.83 -20.98
N ARG A 545 -13.50 9.24 -21.12
CA ARG A 545 -14.40 8.80 -22.18
C ARG A 545 -13.85 8.94 -23.60
N PRO A 546 -13.13 10.02 -23.96
CA PRO A 546 -12.52 10.14 -25.29
C PRO A 546 -11.37 9.15 -25.54
N LEU A 547 -10.76 8.60 -24.48
CA LEU A 547 -9.58 7.75 -24.55
C LEU A 547 -9.94 6.27 -24.70
N LEU A 548 -10.99 5.81 -24.02
CA LEU A 548 -11.23 4.38 -23.83
C LEU A 548 -12.41 3.86 -24.66
N PRO A 549 -12.41 2.56 -25.04
CA PRO A 549 -13.59 1.89 -25.58
C PRO A 549 -14.79 2.02 -24.63
N LYS A 550 -16.01 2.09 -25.19
CA LYS A 550 -17.23 2.25 -24.40
C LYS A 550 -17.44 1.07 -23.44
N GLU A 551 -17.16 -0.13 -23.92
CA GLU A 551 -17.26 -1.40 -23.20
C GLU A 551 -16.36 -1.39 -21.95
N VAL A 552 -15.15 -0.84 -22.07
CA VAL A 552 -14.20 -0.69 -20.96
C VAL A 552 -14.70 0.33 -19.92
N ILE A 553 -15.43 1.36 -20.31
CA ILE A 553 -15.95 2.37 -19.37
C ILE A 553 -17.22 1.91 -18.65
N ASP A 554 -18.10 1.24 -19.40
CA ASP A 554 -19.45 0.93 -18.95
C ASP A 554 -19.54 -0.42 -18.23
N HIS A 555 -18.55 -1.31 -18.37
CA HIS A 555 -18.55 -2.59 -17.64
C HIS A 555 -18.46 -2.41 -16.12
N ARG A 556 -18.97 -3.42 -15.42
CA ARG A 556 -18.78 -3.56 -13.98
C ARG A 556 -17.43 -4.22 -13.71
N LYS A 557 -16.46 -3.39 -13.31
CA LYS A 557 -15.12 -3.81 -12.90
C LYS A 557 -15.19 -4.87 -11.79
N GLN A 558 -14.50 -5.97 -11.98
CA GLN A 558 -14.13 -6.96 -10.96
C GLN A 558 -12.90 -6.43 -10.23
N GLY A 559 -12.81 -6.61 -8.91
CA GLY A 559 -11.61 -6.19 -8.16
C GLY A 559 -10.35 -6.89 -8.70
N PHE A 560 -9.16 -6.36 -8.39
CA PHE A 560 -7.90 -7.08 -8.65
C PHE A 560 -7.66 -8.14 -7.57
N ILE A 561 -8.60 -9.07 -7.46
CA ILE A 561 -8.66 -10.10 -6.42
C ILE A 561 -8.64 -11.48 -7.06
N GLY A 562 -7.99 -12.44 -6.41
CA GLY A 562 -8.09 -13.85 -6.79
C GLY A 562 -9.43 -14.46 -6.34
N PRO A 563 -9.86 -15.61 -6.91
CA PRO A 563 -11.06 -16.32 -6.47
C PRO A 563 -10.83 -17.05 -5.11
N MET A 564 -10.46 -16.31 -4.06
CA MET A 564 -10.02 -16.85 -2.76
C MET A 564 -11.03 -17.80 -2.13
N THR A 565 -12.32 -17.47 -2.12
CA THR A 565 -13.37 -18.38 -1.64
C THR A 565 -13.28 -19.76 -2.33
N GLN A 566 -13.04 -19.80 -3.64
CA GLN A 566 -12.97 -21.06 -4.38
C GLN A 566 -11.63 -21.77 -4.13
N TRP A 567 -10.51 -21.04 -4.15
CA TRP A 567 -9.20 -21.60 -3.81
C TRP A 567 -9.20 -22.21 -2.41
N LEU A 568 -9.74 -21.53 -1.40
CA LEU A 568 -9.82 -22.05 -0.03
C LEU A 568 -10.70 -23.29 0.09
N LYS A 569 -11.85 -23.33 -0.61
CA LYS A 569 -12.76 -24.49 -0.61
C LYS A 569 -12.21 -25.70 -1.35
N HIS A 570 -11.32 -25.48 -2.31
CA HIS A 570 -10.82 -26.51 -3.21
C HIS A 570 -9.29 -26.61 -3.11
N ASP A 571 -8.56 -25.85 -3.93
CA ASP A 571 -7.12 -25.97 -4.16
C ASP A 571 -6.26 -25.90 -2.88
N LEU A 572 -6.65 -25.06 -1.92
CA LEU A 572 -5.95 -24.81 -0.65
C LEU A 572 -6.55 -25.56 0.54
N LYS A 573 -7.67 -26.28 0.38
CA LYS A 573 -8.36 -26.91 1.52
C LYS A 573 -7.46 -27.87 2.31
N PRO A 574 -6.66 -28.76 1.70
CA PRO A 574 -5.74 -29.63 2.45
C PRO A 574 -4.73 -28.81 3.26
N TYR A 575 -4.12 -27.81 2.62
CA TYR A 575 -3.16 -26.92 3.27
C TYR A 575 -3.76 -26.17 4.47
N VAL A 576 -5.02 -25.72 4.35
CA VAL A 576 -5.75 -25.06 5.44
C VAL A 576 -5.88 -25.98 6.65
N LEU A 577 -6.35 -27.21 6.42
CA LEU A 577 -6.61 -28.18 7.49
C LEU A 577 -5.32 -28.70 8.14
N ASP A 578 -4.23 -28.81 7.37
CA ASP A 578 -2.92 -29.21 7.89
C ASP A 578 -2.22 -28.09 8.68
N THR A 579 -2.49 -26.83 8.32
CA THR A 579 -1.87 -25.66 8.97
C THR A 579 -2.61 -25.26 10.24
N LEU A 580 -3.94 -25.19 10.21
CA LEU A 580 -4.76 -24.66 11.31
C LEU A 580 -5.25 -25.76 12.27
N THR A 581 -4.33 -26.60 12.71
CA THR A 581 -4.60 -27.67 13.69
C THR A 581 -4.49 -27.17 15.12
N GLU A 582 -5.16 -27.83 16.06
CA GLU A 582 -5.03 -27.55 17.51
C GLU A 582 -3.57 -27.58 17.97
N LYS A 583 -2.79 -28.52 17.45
CA LYS A 583 -1.35 -28.64 17.72
C LYS A 583 -0.59 -27.39 17.28
N ASN A 584 -0.81 -26.89 16.07
CA ASN A 584 -0.09 -25.74 15.54
C ASN A 584 -0.48 -24.43 16.24
N LEU A 585 -1.78 -24.22 16.46
CA LEU A 585 -2.26 -23.04 17.20
C LEU A 585 -1.79 -23.06 18.67
N GLY A 586 -1.70 -24.26 19.26
CA GLY A 586 -1.20 -24.48 20.61
C GLY A 586 0.24 -24.04 20.83
N LYS A 587 1.07 -23.94 19.77
CA LYS A 587 2.46 -23.45 19.86
C LYS A 587 2.54 -22.00 20.35
N HIS A 588 1.59 -21.17 19.97
CA HIS A 588 1.57 -19.76 20.34
C HIS A 588 0.48 -19.44 21.37
N GLY A 589 -0.60 -20.23 21.44
CA GLY A 589 -1.65 -20.08 22.46
C GLY A 589 -2.43 -18.75 22.39
N LEU A 590 -2.36 -18.05 21.26
CA LEU A 590 -2.99 -16.73 21.06
C LEU A 590 -4.43 -16.83 20.54
N LEU A 591 -4.72 -17.87 19.76
CA LEU A 591 -6.01 -18.06 19.08
C LEU A 591 -6.81 -19.18 19.73
N ASP A 592 -8.12 -19.00 19.84
CA ASP A 592 -9.05 -19.99 20.36
C ASP A 592 -9.36 -21.04 19.28
N PHE A 593 -8.89 -22.28 19.47
CA PHE A 593 -9.08 -23.36 18.49
C PHE A 593 -10.56 -23.66 18.21
N GLY A 594 -11.43 -23.62 19.22
CA GLY A 594 -12.86 -23.85 19.04
C GLY A 594 -13.51 -22.83 18.10
N THR A 595 -13.12 -21.57 18.24
CA THR A 595 -13.57 -20.47 17.37
C THR A 595 -12.99 -20.60 15.97
N VAL A 596 -11.71 -20.94 15.82
CA VAL A 596 -11.08 -21.20 14.51
C VAL A 596 -11.77 -22.37 13.79
N ASN A 597 -12.02 -23.48 14.49
CA ASN A 597 -12.71 -24.64 13.89
C ASN A 597 -14.13 -24.28 13.44
N LYS A 598 -14.88 -23.50 14.24
CA LYS A 598 -16.19 -22.97 13.83
C LYS A 598 -16.09 -22.15 12.54
N ILE A 599 -15.11 -21.25 12.41
CA ILE A 599 -14.91 -20.45 11.20
C ILE A 599 -14.68 -21.35 9.98
N LEU A 600 -13.86 -22.38 10.11
CA LEU A 600 -13.58 -23.35 9.04
C LEU A 600 -14.85 -24.13 8.65
N ASP A 601 -15.59 -24.65 9.63
CA ASP A 601 -16.83 -25.39 9.40
C ASP A 601 -17.89 -24.54 8.67
N GLU A 602 -18.07 -23.28 9.10
CA GLU A 602 -19.01 -22.36 8.46
C GLU A 602 -18.61 -22.01 7.02
N HIS A 603 -17.31 -21.90 6.75
CA HIS A 603 -16.80 -21.62 5.40
C HIS A 603 -16.95 -22.82 4.46
N PHE A 604 -16.50 -24.00 4.88
CA PHE A 604 -16.54 -25.20 4.06
C PHE A 604 -17.96 -25.74 3.84
N SER A 605 -18.88 -25.51 4.79
CA SER A 605 -20.30 -25.82 4.59
C SER A 605 -21.04 -24.80 3.71
N GLY A 606 -20.43 -23.63 3.43
CA GLY A 606 -21.04 -22.55 2.67
C GLY A 606 -22.07 -21.73 3.47
N LYS A 607 -22.14 -21.92 4.79
CA LYS A 607 -23.03 -21.14 5.66
C LYS A 607 -22.63 -19.67 5.68
N GLU A 608 -21.33 -19.38 5.76
CA GLU A 608 -20.77 -18.03 5.67
C GLU A 608 -19.45 -18.00 4.86
N ILE A 609 -19.11 -16.83 4.32
CA ILE A 609 -17.83 -16.60 3.64
C ILE A 609 -16.86 -15.96 4.64
N HIS A 610 -15.80 -16.69 4.99
CA HIS A 610 -14.74 -16.29 5.91
C HIS A 610 -13.35 -16.31 5.24
N ASP A 611 -13.29 -16.17 3.92
CA ASP A 611 -12.06 -16.32 3.14
C ASP A 611 -10.93 -15.38 3.58
N THR A 612 -11.21 -14.09 3.77
CA THR A 612 -10.21 -13.12 4.27
C THR A 612 -9.69 -13.51 5.66
N LEU A 613 -10.56 -14.00 6.54
CA LEU A 613 -10.18 -14.37 7.91
C LEU A 613 -9.38 -15.68 7.93
N ILE A 614 -9.78 -16.68 7.14
CA ILE A 614 -9.03 -17.94 6.98
C ILE A 614 -7.66 -17.65 6.37
N TRP A 615 -7.59 -16.79 5.36
CA TRP A 615 -6.33 -16.34 4.79
C TRP A 615 -5.44 -15.64 5.83
N SER A 616 -6.03 -14.76 6.66
CA SER A 616 -5.32 -14.11 7.76
C SER A 616 -4.75 -15.11 8.77
N LEU A 617 -5.52 -16.14 9.13
CA LEU A 617 -5.08 -17.21 10.03
C LEU A 617 -3.90 -18.00 9.43
N LEU A 618 -3.96 -18.36 8.15
CA LEU A 618 -2.88 -19.07 7.47
C LEU A 618 -1.59 -18.25 7.42
N ILE A 619 -1.69 -16.99 7.00
CA ILE A 619 -0.53 -16.10 6.90
C ILE A 619 0.09 -15.86 8.27
N PHE A 620 -0.73 -15.64 9.30
CA PHE A 620 -0.24 -15.48 10.66
C PHE A 620 0.48 -16.73 11.16
N GLN A 621 -0.13 -17.91 11.04
CA GLN A 621 0.50 -19.16 11.46
C GLN A 621 1.83 -19.38 10.73
N LYS A 622 1.84 -19.16 9.42
CA LYS A 622 3.04 -19.33 8.60
C LYS A 622 4.15 -18.35 8.99
N TRP A 623 3.79 -17.09 9.24
CA TRP A 623 4.72 -16.09 9.75
C TRP A 623 5.28 -16.47 11.12
N PHE A 624 4.42 -16.94 12.04
CA PHE A 624 4.82 -17.36 13.38
C PHE A 624 5.83 -18.50 13.31
N ASP A 625 5.55 -19.55 12.53
CA ASP A 625 6.46 -20.68 12.35
C ASP A 625 7.81 -20.20 11.78
N MET A 626 7.81 -19.26 10.84
CA MET A 626 9.03 -18.79 10.16
C MET A 626 9.89 -17.85 11.00
N TYR A 627 9.28 -16.96 11.79
CA TYR A 627 9.97 -15.85 12.43
C TYR A 627 9.98 -15.91 13.96
N ILE A 628 9.06 -16.64 14.60
CA ILE A 628 8.93 -16.69 16.06
C ILE A 628 9.33 -18.06 16.62
N GLU A 629 8.82 -19.16 16.06
CA GLU A 629 9.13 -20.51 16.56
C GLU A 629 10.59 -20.92 16.29
N ASN A 630 11.13 -20.56 15.12
CA ASN A 630 12.49 -20.94 14.68
C ASN A 630 13.59 -20.00 15.24
N GLN A 631 13.35 -19.36 16.37
CA GLN A 631 14.36 -18.61 17.15
C GLN A 631 14.91 -19.47 18.28
#